data_AF-A0A918HHH9-F1
#
_entry.id   AF-A0A918HHH9-F1
#
_cell.length_a   1.000
_cell.length_b   1.000
_cell.length_c   1.000
_cell.angle_alpha   90.00
_cell.angle_beta   90.00
_cell.angle_gamma   90.00
#
_symmetry.space_group_name_H-M   'P 1'
#
loop_
_entity.id
_entity.type
_entity.pdbx_description
1 polymer ?
#
loop_
_entity_poly.entity_id
_entity_poly.type
_entity_poly.pdbx_seq_one_letter_code
_entity_poly.pdbx_strand_id
1 'polypeptide(L)'
;MPLPATRTVTGTYLNPATGAAATGSIVLTPVPAVWTDSADNTILAGGTTLTLAAGAFSQALVTTDAAGVEPATGRLWRIEERLTGLPYRTRHFALPLGPGTPIDIADIVAADPGAVGYTPVEGPAGPTGPTGATGPAGPQPPLGGQGAGDTVALRSTDILLAAKDADEQVTNSTTLQDDDHLALPVAANAVYALDAYLDVEADPAADITLGWSAPAGASLSWTETGISAGNTGNIGSLKQSRLDLATSSGVGIVAAGSAVRPAGVLRMSGTAGTLRLRWAQTVATGTATTLRAGSWVRLMRIS
;
A
#
# COMPACT_ATOMS: atom_id res chain seq x y z
N MET A 1 13.96 33.11 20.16
CA MET A 1 14.60 32.85 18.84
C MET A 1 13.58 33.14 17.74
N PRO A 2 13.97 33.31 16.46
CA PRO A 2 12.99 33.57 15.41
C PRO A 2 12.10 32.35 15.22
N LEU A 3 10.79 32.58 15.12
CA LEU A 3 9.80 31.54 14.81
C LEU A 3 10.17 30.81 13.51
N PRO A 4 9.77 29.53 13.36
CA PRO A 4 9.97 28.79 12.11
C PRO A 4 9.45 29.58 10.90
N ALA A 5 10.17 29.49 9.78
CA ALA A 5 9.80 30.21 8.57
C ALA A 5 8.41 29.77 8.09
N THR A 6 7.51 30.73 7.88
CA THR A 6 6.15 30.50 7.37
C THR A 6 5.96 31.11 5.99
N ARG A 7 5.04 30.55 5.22
CA ARG A 7 4.60 31.07 3.93
C ARG A 7 3.08 31.02 3.84
N THR A 8 2.48 32.09 3.31
CA THR A 8 1.03 32.18 3.12
C THR A 8 0.59 31.35 1.92
N VAL A 9 -0.34 30.44 2.14
CA VAL A 9 -1.04 29.68 1.09
C VAL A 9 -2.43 30.26 0.92
N THR A 10 -2.80 30.56 -0.32
CA THR A 10 -4.13 31.05 -0.69
C THR A 10 -4.84 30.04 -1.58
N GLY A 11 -6.15 30.13 -1.70
CA GLY A 11 -6.87 29.37 -2.73
C GLY A 11 -8.27 29.90 -2.93
N THR A 12 -8.77 29.73 -4.15
CA THR A 12 -10.07 30.26 -4.58
C THR A 12 -10.88 29.15 -5.28
N TYR A 13 -12.12 28.97 -4.84
CA TYR A 13 -13.05 27.94 -5.31
C TYR A 13 -14.32 28.61 -5.82
N LEU A 14 -14.41 28.77 -7.14
CA LEU A 14 -15.58 29.32 -7.82
C LEU A 14 -16.21 28.26 -8.72
N ASN A 15 -17.53 28.30 -8.87
CA ASN A 15 -18.21 27.53 -9.90
C ASN A 15 -17.81 28.07 -11.29
N PRO A 16 -17.27 27.23 -12.20
CA PRO A 16 -16.75 27.69 -13.48
C PRO A 16 -17.85 28.17 -14.45
N ALA A 17 -19.10 27.74 -14.27
CA ALA A 17 -20.22 28.13 -15.12
C ALA A 17 -20.96 29.38 -14.61
N THR A 18 -21.05 29.56 -13.29
CA THR A 18 -21.85 30.63 -12.68
C THR A 18 -21.03 31.70 -11.97
N GLY A 19 -19.74 31.48 -11.76
CA GLY A 19 -18.86 32.35 -10.97
C GLY A 19 -19.20 32.37 -9.47
N ALA A 20 -20.18 31.58 -9.03
CA ALA A 20 -20.61 31.55 -7.65
C ALA A 20 -19.51 30.99 -6.73
N ALA A 21 -19.29 31.66 -5.60
CA ALA A 21 -18.35 31.21 -4.59
C ALA A 21 -18.79 29.87 -3.95
N ALA A 22 -17.88 28.92 -3.86
CA ALA A 22 -18.11 27.69 -3.12
C ALA A 22 -18.20 27.98 -1.61
N THR A 23 -19.03 27.21 -0.92
CA THR A 23 -19.13 27.20 0.55
C THR A 23 -18.59 25.89 1.10
N GLY A 24 -18.15 25.90 2.35
CA GLY A 24 -17.57 24.73 3.01
C GLY A 24 -16.32 25.08 3.79
N SER A 25 -15.47 24.08 4.02
CA SER A 25 -14.24 24.24 4.79
C SER A 25 -13.04 23.57 4.14
N ILE A 26 -11.86 24.11 4.44
CA ILE A 26 -10.57 23.56 4.08
C ILE A 26 -9.89 23.10 5.37
N VAL A 27 -9.44 21.86 5.41
CA VAL A 27 -8.66 21.34 6.53
C VAL A 27 -7.22 21.17 6.08
N LEU A 28 -6.30 21.84 6.76
CA LEU A 28 -4.87 21.75 6.52
C LEU A 28 -4.24 21.01 7.69
N THR A 29 -3.49 19.95 7.42
CA THR A 29 -2.83 19.15 8.47
C THR A 29 -1.38 18.86 8.09
N PRO A 30 -0.44 18.96 9.05
CA PRO A 30 0.95 18.58 8.80
C PRO A 30 1.08 17.05 8.69
N VAL A 31 2.03 16.61 7.88
CA VAL A 31 2.44 15.22 7.71
C VAL A 31 3.97 15.16 7.83
N PRO A 32 4.54 14.39 8.77
CA PRO A 32 3.87 13.69 9.88
C PRO A 32 3.08 14.64 10.79
N ALA A 33 2.13 14.10 11.55
CA ALA A 33 1.15 14.88 12.30
C ALA A 33 1.72 15.81 13.39
N VAL A 34 2.99 15.61 13.77
CA VAL A 34 3.69 16.38 14.79
C VAL A 34 4.97 16.90 14.18
N TRP A 35 5.06 18.23 14.08
CA TRP A 35 6.32 18.92 13.83
C TRP A 35 6.77 19.59 15.12
N THR A 36 8.05 19.50 15.45
CA THR A 36 8.60 20.05 16.69
C THR A 36 9.71 21.03 16.35
N ASP A 37 9.66 22.21 16.95
CA ASP A 37 10.81 23.11 16.90
C ASP A 37 11.95 22.54 17.77
N SER A 38 13.09 22.31 17.15
CA SER A 38 14.30 21.76 17.78
C SER A 38 14.91 22.68 18.84
N ALA A 39 14.57 23.98 18.85
CA ALA A 39 15.12 24.94 19.81
C ALA A 39 14.31 25.04 21.11
N ASP A 40 12.98 25.05 21.00
CA ASP A 40 12.08 25.33 22.12
C ASP A 40 11.20 24.13 22.52
N ASN A 41 11.34 22.98 21.82
CA ASN A 41 10.57 21.76 22.03
C ASN A 41 9.04 21.99 22.00
N THR A 42 8.62 23.03 21.27
CA THR A 42 7.20 23.38 21.10
C THR A 42 6.61 22.58 19.95
N ILE A 43 5.45 21.98 20.20
CA ILE A 43 4.70 21.27 19.17
C ILE A 43 4.07 22.32 18.25
N LEU A 44 4.51 22.35 17.00
CA LEU A 44 3.89 23.09 15.93
C LEU A 44 2.67 22.27 15.47
N ALA A 45 1.63 22.20 16.31
CA ALA A 45 0.38 21.52 15.99
C ALA A 45 -0.35 22.34 14.91
N GLY A 46 0.07 22.17 13.66
CA GLY A 46 -0.30 23.03 12.53
C GLY A 46 -1.64 22.70 11.87
N GLY A 47 -2.43 21.80 12.47
CA GLY A 47 -3.75 21.45 11.94
C GLY A 47 -4.74 22.62 12.08
N THR A 48 -5.27 23.15 10.98
CA THR A 48 -6.32 24.18 11.02
C THR A 48 -7.49 23.83 10.11
N THR A 49 -8.70 24.17 10.55
CA THR A 49 -9.91 24.14 9.73
C THR A 49 -10.33 25.57 9.42
N LEU A 50 -10.43 25.90 8.14
CA LEU A 50 -10.75 27.22 7.64
C LEU A 50 -12.10 27.16 6.95
N THR A 51 -13.05 27.98 7.39
CA THR A 51 -14.29 28.19 6.64
C THR A 51 -14.00 29.12 5.46
N LEU A 52 -14.48 28.78 4.27
CA LEU A 52 -14.31 29.62 3.10
C LEU A 52 -15.06 30.95 3.27
N ALA A 53 -14.37 32.06 3.00
CA ALA A 53 -14.96 33.39 2.92
C ALA A 53 -15.02 33.81 1.46
N ALA A 54 -16.23 33.98 0.92
CA ALA A 54 -16.46 34.26 -0.51
C ALA A 54 -15.73 33.26 -1.45
N GLY A 55 -15.67 31.98 -1.06
CA GLY A 55 -15.02 30.93 -1.85
C GLY A 55 -13.50 30.92 -1.74
N ALA A 56 -12.90 31.77 -0.90
CA ALA A 56 -11.46 31.85 -0.74
C ALA A 56 -10.98 31.51 0.68
N PHE A 57 -9.72 31.10 0.78
CA PHE A 57 -8.98 31.00 2.04
C PHE A 57 -7.58 31.60 1.91
N SER A 58 -7.00 32.00 3.04
CA SER A 58 -5.62 32.47 3.16
C SER A 58 -5.07 32.05 4.51
N GLN A 59 -3.96 31.32 4.53
CA GLN A 59 -3.38 30.79 5.77
C GLN A 59 -1.86 30.76 5.71
N ALA A 60 -1.21 31.30 6.73
CA ALA A 60 0.23 31.13 6.94
C ALA A 60 0.51 29.73 7.50
N LEU A 61 1.38 28.98 6.82
CA LEU A 61 1.79 27.65 7.22
C LEU A 61 3.31 27.60 7.39
N VAL A 62 3.78 26.76 8.31
CA VAL A 62 5.22 26.48 8.43
C VAL A 62 5.71 25.81 7.15
N THR A 63 6.82 26.31 6.64
CA THR A 63 7.42 25.82 5.41
C THR A 63 8.07 24.45 5.62
N THR A 64 7.97 23.57 4.63
CA THR A 64 8.48 22.19 4.70
C THR A 64 10.00 22.12 4.69
N ASP A 65 10.66 23.20 4.26
CA ASP A 65 12.12 23.40 4.26
C ASP A 65 12.59 24.28 5.44
N ALA A 66 11.72 24.64 6.39
CA ALA A 66 12.11 25.40 7.57
C ALA A 66 13.23 24.68 8.34
N ALA A 67 14.34 25.38 8.57
CA ALA A 67 15.44 24.89 9.38
C ALA A 67 15.02 24.78 10.86
N GLY A 68 15.59 23.81 11.59
CA GLY A 68 15.33 23.63 13.01
C GLY A 68 13.94 23.06 13.35
N VAL A 69 13.23 22.49 12.37
CA VAL A 69 11.94 21.83 12.58
C VAL A 69 12.08 20.34 12.31
N GLU A 70 11.74 19.52 13.31
CA GLU A 70 11.74 18.06 13.24
C GLU A 70 10.36 17.51 12.84
N PRO A 71 10.27 16.49 11.98
CA PRO A 71 11.39 15.78 11.35
C PRO A 71 12.12 16.63 10.31
N ALA A 72 13.46 16.59 10.29
CA ALA A 72 14.27 17.41 9.38
C ALA A 72 13.89 17.25 7.89
N THR A 73 13.48 16.05 7.48
CA THR A 73 13.05 15.70 6.11
C THR A 73 11.70 14.96 6.10
N GLY A 74 11.02 14.96 4.95
CA GLY A 74 9.76 14.21 4.76
C GLY A 74 8.51 14.94 5.26
N ARG A 75 8.63 16.24 5.52
CA ARG A 75 7.53 17.13 5.90
C ARG A 75 6.69 17.50 4.70
N LEU A 76 5.39 17.28 4.79
CA LEU A 76 4.36 17.65 3.81
C LEU A 76 3.14 18.26 4.51
N TRP A 77 2.34 18.97 3.76
CA TRP A 77 1.00 19.39 4.16
C TRP A 77 -0.04 18.53 3.45
N ARG A 78 -1.09 18.16 4.17
CA ARG A 78 -2.30 17.57 3.60
C ARG A 78 -3.41 18.60 3.61
N ILE A 79 -4.04 18.79 2.46
CA ILE A 79 -5.25 19.60 2.29
C ILE A 79 -6.45 18.68 2.06
N GLU A 80 -7.50 18.87 2.85
CA GLU A 80 -8.81 18.25 2.65
C GLU A 80 -9.82 19.33 2.28
N GLU A 81 -10.42 19.20 1.10
CA GLU A 81 -11.41 20.13 0.56
C GLU A 81 -12.80 19.60 0.87
N ARG A 82 -13.47 20.22 1.85
CA ARG A 82 -14.80 19.84 2.32
C ARG A 82 -15.82 20.87 1.84
N LEU A 83 -15.99 20.94 0.53
CA LEU A 83 -16.91 21.86 -0.13
C LEU A 83 -18.33 21.30 -0.11
N THR A 84 -19.32 22.15 0.20
CA THR A 84 -20.72 21.75 0.28
C THR A 84 -21.24 21.29 -1.09
N GLY A 85 -21.86 20.11 -1.13
CA GLY A 85 -22.44 19.56 -2.36
C GLY A 85 -21.41 18.94 -3.33
N LEU A 86 -20.15 18.81 -2.93
CA LEU A 86 -19.10 18.13 -3.70
C LEU A 86 -18.49 16.97 -2.89
N PRO A 87 -17.94 15.94 -3.56
CA PRO A 87 -17.20 14.89 -2.88
C PRO A 87 -15.93 15.45 -2.23
N TYR A 88 -15.54 14.88 -1.08
CA TYR A 88 -14.30 15.24 -0.41
C TYR A 88 -13.08 14.90 -1.25
N ARG A 89 -12.13 15.83 -1.31
CA ARG A 89 -10.85 15.65 -1.99
C ARG A 89 -9.71 15.85 -1.00
N THR A 90 -8.72 14.97 -1.07
CA THR A 90 -7.54 15.00 -0.21
C THR A 90 -6.30 14.99 -1.07
N ARG A 91 -5.38 15.92 -0.83
CA ARG A 91 -4.11 16.04 -1.55
C ARG A 91 -2.96 16.35 -0.61
N HIS A 92 -1.74 16.02 -1.02
CA HIS A 92 -0.53 16.34 -0.27
C HIS A 92 0.35 17.30 -1.07
N PHE A 93 1.08 18.17 -0.39
CA PHE A 93 1.99 19.09 -1.03
C PHE A 93 3.19 19.47 -0.15
N ALA A 94 4.32 19.78 -0.80
CA ALA A 94 5.44 20.45 -0.16
C ALA A 94 5.25 21.97 -0.23
N LEU A 95 5.63 22.69 0.82
CA LEU A 95 5.53 24.15 0.89
C LEU A 95 6.91 24.74 1.17
N PRO A 96 7.75 24.95 0.13
CA PRO A 96 9.04 25.60 0.30
C PRO A 96 8.85 27.10 0.60
N LEU A 97 9.76 27.68 1.39
CA LEU A 97 9.79 29.11 1.66
C LEU A 97 9.87 29.92 0.36
N GLY A 98 10.70 29.47 -0.59
CA GLY A 98 10.89 30.15 -1.86
C GLY A 98 11.20 31.64 -1.67
N PRO A 99 10.60 32.56 -2.46
CA PRO A 99 10.77 34.00 -2.29
C PRO A 99 10.00 34.60 -1.10
N GLY A 100 9.28 33.78 -0.31
CA GLY A 100 8.47 34.24 0.84
C GLY A 100 7.14 34.91 0.48
N THR A 101 6.82 35.10 -0.80
CA THR A 101 5.53 35.67 -1.23
C THR A 101 4.40 34.65 -1.09
N PRO A 102 3.14 35.09 -0.90
CA PRO A 102 1.99 34.20 -0.94
C PRO A 102 1.95 33.37 -2.22
N ILE A 103 1.42 32.15 -2.12
CA ILE A 103 1.34 31.20 -3.21
C ILE A 103 -0.06 30.56 -3.26
N ASP A 104 -0.61 30.44 -4.47
CA ASP A 104 -1.91 29.81 -4.65
C ASP A 104 -1.77 28.28 -4.56
N ILE A 105 -2.70 27.64 -3.85
CA ILE A 105 -2.75 26.20 -3.68
C ILE A 105 -2.79 25.49 -5.04
N ALA A 106 -3.49 26.03 -6.04
CA ALA A 106 -3.57 25.44 -7.36
C ALA A 106 -2.19 25.27 -8.02
N ASP A 107 -1.27 26.23 -7.80
CA ASP A 107 0.09 26.18 -8.32
C ASP A 107 0.96 25.14 -7.60
N ILE A 108 0.58 24.75 -6.38
CA ILE A 108 1.34 23.83 -5.52
C ILE A 108 0.85 22.39 -5.69
N VAL A 109 -0.46 22.15 -5.62
CA VAL A 109 -1.03 20.80 -5.77
C VAL A 109 -1.12 20.32 -7.22
N ALA A 110 -0.91 21.17 -8.23
CA ALA A 110 -0.71 20.72 -9.61
C ALA A 110 0.55 19.85 -9.78
N ALA A 111 1.52 19.97 -8.86
CA ALA A 111 2.75 19.18 -8.84
C ALA A 111 2.64 17.92 -7.96
N ASP A 112 1.43 17.49 -7.57
CA ASP A 112 1.14 16.42 -6.60
C ASP A 112 2.22 15.32 -6.55
N PRO A 113 3.14 15.37 -5.55
CA PRO A 113 4.20 14.38 -5.40
C PRO A 113 3.64 12.98 -5.07
N GLY A 114 2.37 12.89 -4.68
CA GLY A 114 1.64 11.64 -4.44
C GLY A 114 0.95 11.07 -5.69
N ALA A 115 0.89 11.81 -6.80
CA ALA A 115 0.30 11.37 -8.07
C ALA A 115 1.33 11.17 -9.19
N VAL A 116 2.62 11.11 -8.87
CA VAL A 116 3.69 10.96 -9.88
C VAL A 116 3.66 9.55 -10.48
N GLY A 117 2.94 9.40 -11.59
CA GLY A 117 3.24 8.39 -12.59
C GLY A 117 4.56 8.76 -13.26
N TYR A 118 5.65 8.10 -12.89
CA TYR A 118 6.90 8.20 -13.63
C TYR A 118 6.69 7.63 -15.04
N THR A 119 6.54 8.49 -16.04
CA THR A 119 6.88 8.10 -17.41
C THR A 119 8.33 8.51 -17.60
N PRO A 120 9.30 7.58 -17.64
CA PRO A 120 10.67 7.95 -17.91
C PRO A 120 10.76 8.52 -19.33
N VAL A 121 10.96 9.83 -19.43
CA VAL A 121 11.46 10.44 -20.66
C VAL A 121 12.98 10.42 -20.55
N GLU A 122 13.58 9.44 -21.21
CA GLU A 122 15.01 9.33 -21.38
C GLU A 122 15.49 10.56 -22.19
N GLY A 123 16.29 11.43 -21.56
CA GLY A 123 16.97 12.51 -22.27
C GLY A 123 18.00 11.93 -23.24
N PRO A 124 18.30 12.60 -24.37
CA PRO A 124 19.28 12.09 -25.32
C PRO A 124 20.63 11.87 -24.65
N ALA A 125 21.19 10.67 -24.82
CA ALA A 125 22.46 10.27 -24.25
C ALA A 125 23.57 11.26 -24.65
N GLY A 126 24.38 11.69 -23.67
CA GLY A 126 25.60 12.43 -23.95
C GLY A 126 26.56 11.58 -24.80
N PRO A 127 27.47 12.20 -25.58
CA PRO A 127 28.39 11.46 -26.44
C PRO A 127 29.24 10.49 -25.60
N THR A 128 29.26 9.24 -26.05
CA THR A 128 29.97 8.14 -25.40
C THR A 128 31.47 8.43 -25.33
N GLY A 129 32.04 8.43 -24.12
CA GLY A 129 33.49 8.44 -23.93
C GLY A 129 34.12 7.17 -24.50
N PRO A 130 35.42 7.19 -24.89
CA PRO A 130 36.06 6.04 -25.52
C PRO A 130 35.99 4.81 -24.62
N THR A 131 35.57 3.69 -25.21
CA THR A 131 35.36 2.40 -24.54
C THR A 131 36.67 1.86 -23.96
N GLY A 132 36.74 1.72 -22.65
CA GLY A 132 37.80 0.97 -21.98
C GLY A 132 37.69 -0.53 -22.29
N ALA A 133 38.82 -1.22 -22.34
CA ALA A 133 38.88 -2.65 -22.68
C ALA A 133 38.00 -3.49 -21.75
N THR A 134 37.17 -4.36 -22.35
CA THR A 134 36.24 -5.25 -21.65
C THR A 134 37.01 -6.31 -20.86
N GLY A 135 36.86 -6.31 -19.53
CA GLY A 135 37.29 -7.41 -18.68
C GLY A 135 36.41 -8.65 -18.86
N PRO A 136 36.90 -9.86 -18.55
CA PRO A 136 36.12 -11.09 -18.69
C PRO A 136 34.88 -11.06 -17.78
N ALA A 137 33.75 -11.50 -18.31
CA ALA A 137 32.47 -11.54 -17.61
C ALA A 137 32.55 -12.47 -16.39
N GLY A 138 32.30 -11.93 -15.19
CA GLY A 138 32.06 -12.74 -13.99
C GLY A 138 30.71 -13.45 -14.05
N PRO A 139 30.53 -14.56 -13.31
CA PRO A 139 29.24 -15.25 -13.26
C PRO A 139 28.18 -14.36 -12.59
N GLN A 140 27.06 -14.15 -13.29
CA GLN A 140 25.95 -13.32 -12.83
C GLN A 140 25.08 -14.06 -11.79
N PRO A 141 24.86 -13.52 -10.59
CA PRO A 141 23.85 -14.05 -9.67
C PRO A 141 22.45 -13.50 -10.01
N PRO A 142 21.37 -14.23 -9.65
CA PRO A 142 20.00 -13.79 -9.89
C PRO A 142 19.61 -12.58 -9.04
N LEU A 143 18.67 -11.81 -9.59
CA LEU A 143 18.16 -10.52 -9.14
C LEU A 143 17.75 -10.49 -7.65
N GLY A 144 18.41 -9.63 -6.87
CA GLY A 144 18.03 -9.34 -5.48
C GLY A 144 19.04 -8.43 -4.77
N GLY A 145 18.65 -7.18 -4.53
CA GLY A 145 19.17 -6.30 -3.48
C GLY A 145 20.67 -5.93 -3.50
N GLN A 146 21.01 -4.80 -4.10
CA GLN A 146 22.17 -4.02 -3.63
C GLN A 146 21.66 -2.78 -2.89
N GLY A 147 21.97 -2.68 -1.59
CA GLY A 147 21.88 -1.40 -0.87
C GLY A 147 21.43 -1.40 0.58
N ALA A 148 21.08 -2.52 1.22
CA ALA A 148 20.76 -2.53 2.65
C ALA A 148 21.84 -3.28 3.42
N GLY A 149 22.78 -2.54 4.02
CA GLY A 149 23.63 -3.09 5.09
C GLY A 149 22.79 -3.49 6.30
N ASP A 150 23.40 -4.21 7.24
CA ASP A 150 22.81 -4.80 8.46
C ASP A 150 22.14 -3.79 9.44
N THR A 151 21.91 -2.55 9.02
CA THR A 151 21.29 -1.46 9.78
C THR A 151 20.02 -0.88 9.15
N VAL A 152 19.47 -1.47 8.08
CA VAL A 152 18.04 -1.24 7.74
C VAL A 152 17.21 -2.10 8.69
N ALA A 153 17.07 -1.63 9.93
CA ALA A 153 16.08 -2.14 10.86
C ALA A 153 14.71 -1.99 10.18
N LEU A 154 14.17 -3.10 9.67
CA LEU A 154 12.84 -3.18 9.09
C LEU A 154 11.87 -2.53 10.09
N ARG A 155 11.31 -1.38 9.73
CA ARG A 155 10.36 -0.68 10.61
C ARG A 155 9.08 -1.53 10.66
N SER A 156 8.28 -1.36 11.73
CA SER A 156 6.97 -2.02 11.94
C SER A 156 5.90 -1.67 10.86
N THR A 157 6.32 -1.21 9.68
CA THR A 157 5.51 -0.68 8.58
C THR A 157 5.91 -1.24 7.22
N ASP A 158 6.89 -2.15 7.13
CA ASP A 158 7.29 -2.72 5.85
C ASP A 158 6.20 -3.66 5.34
N ILE A 159 5.60 -3.26 4.22
CA ILE A 159 4.55 -3.99 3.52
C ILE A 159 5.18 -4.78 2.38
N LEU A 160 4.97 -6.09 2.42
CA LEU A 160 5.26 -6.99 1.32
C LEU A 160 3.92 -7.31 0.65
N LEU A 161 3.88 -7.20 -0.68
CA LEU A 161 2.67 -7.45 -1.47
C LEU A 161 3.03 -8.36 -2.65
N ALA A 162 2.25 -9.42 -2.81
CA ALA A 162 2.23 -10.26 -3.99
C ALA A 162 0.82 -10.18 -4.58
N ALA A 163 0.72 -9.98 -5.88
CA ALA A 163 -0.55 -9.92 -6.60
C ALA A 163 -0.43 -10.74 -7.88
N LYS A 164 -1.51 -11.45 -8.25
CA LYS A 164 -1.57 -12.21 -9.49
C LYS A 164 -1.73 -11.24 -10.66
N ASP A 165 -0.89 -11.38 -11.67
CA ASP A 165 -1.01 -10.70 -12.97
C ASP A 165 -1.65 -11.62 -14.04
N ALA A 166 -1.76 -12.91 -13.76
CA ALA A 166 -2.44 -13.90 -14.60
C ALA A 166 -3.35 -14.84 -13.79
N ASP A 167 -4.37 -15.38 -14.47
CA ASP A 167 -5.22 -16.43 -13.94
C ASP A 167 -4.43 -17.75 -13.82
N GLU A 168 -4.66 -18.46 -12.73
CA GLU A 168 -4.11 -19.82 -12.52
C GLU A 168 -5.27 -20.80 -12.30
N GLN A 169 -5.15 -21.99 -12.87
CA GLN A 169 -6.23 -22.98 -12.90
C GLN A 169 -5.77 -24.33 -12.36
N VAL A 170 -6.62 -24.96 -11.55
CA VAL A 170 -6.49 -26.36 -11.16
C VAL A 170 -7.73 -27.10 -11.64
N THR A 171 -7.52 -28.16 -12.41
CA THR A 171 -8.57 -29.04 -12.94
C THR A 171 -8.32 -30.47 -12.51
N ASN A 172 -9.35 -31.14 -12.01
CA ASN A 172 -9.34 -32.55 -11.65
C ASN A 172 -8.19 -32.93 -10.68
N SER A 173 -7.89 -32.07 -9.71
CA SER A 173 -6.84 -32.31 -8.71
C SER A 173 -7.21 -31.71 -7.36
N THR A 174 -7.06 -32.53 -6.32
CA THR A 174 -7.16 -32.12 -4.92
C THR A 174 -5.79 -31.94 -4.25
N THR A 175 -4.70 -32.11 -5.01
CA THR A 175 -3.35 -31.96 -4.47
C THR A 175 -2.98 -30.49 -4.40
N LEU A 176 -2.76 -29.98 -3.18
CA LEU A 176 -2.32 -28.60 -2.96
C LEU A 176 -1.02 -28.29 -3.71
N GLN A 177 -1.09 -27.35 -4.66
CA GLN A 177 0.07 -26.78 -5.32
C GLN A 177 0.42 -25.41 -4.72
N ASP A 178 1.68 -25.00 -4.84
CA ASP A 178 2.06 -23.61 -4.57
C ASP A 178 1.48 -22.72 -5.69
N ASP A 179 0.98 -21.55 -5.34
CA ASP A 179 0.56 -20.54 -6.32
C ASP A 179 1.78 -19.95 -7.04
N ASP A 180 1.64 -19.70 -8.35
CA ASP A 180 2.75 -19.23 -9.19
C ASP A 180 3.17 -17.78 -8.90
N HIS A 181 2.28 -16.96 -8.31
CA HIS A 181 2.49 -15.52 -8.11
C HIS A 181 2.43 -15.10 -6.64
N LEU A 182 1.62 -15.78 -5.82
CA LEU A 182 1.35 -15.41 -4.43
C LEU A 182 2.41 -15.97 -3.47
N ALA A 183 3.66 -15.55 -3.70
CA ALA A 183 4.84 -15.89 -2.94
C ALA A 183 5.52 -14.63 -2.39
N LEU A 184 5.81 -14.62 -1.08
CA LEU A 184 6.34 -13.45 -0.36
C LEU A 184 7.63 -13.79 0.40
N PRO A 185 8.72 -13.02 0.23
CA PRO A 185 9.94 -13.24 0.99
C PRO A 185 9.75 -12.82 2.44
N VAL A 186 10.09 -13.68 3.39
CA VAL A 186 9.95 -13.45 4.84
C VAL A 186 11.31 -13.54 5.51
N ALA A 187 11.59 -12.57 6.37
CA ALA A 187 12.83 -12.50 7.12
C ALA A 187 12.81 -13.44 8.34
N ALA A 188 14.00 -13.88 8.76
CA ALA A 188 14.16 -14.57 10.03
C ALA A 188 13.80 -13.63 11.20
N ASN A 189 13.39 -14.21 12.33
CA ASN A 189 13.12 -13.52 13.60
C ASN A 189 12.15 -12.34 13.46
N ALA A 190 11.12 -12.50 12.63
CA ALA A 190 10.13 -11.47 12.34
C ALA A 190 8.71 -11.99 12.55
N VAL A 191 7.79 -11.09 12.91
CA VAL A 191 6.36 -11.38 12.99
C VAL A 191 5.64 -10.54 11.95
N TYR A 192 4.73 -11.15 11.20
CA TYR A 192 3.96 -10.49 10.16
C TYR A 192 2.46 -10.64 10.43
N ALA A 193 1.71 -9.55 10.24
CA ALA A 193 0.28 -9.62 10.00
C ALA A 193 0.02 -10.01 8.54
N LEU A 194 -0.86 -10.98 8.32
CA LEU A 194 -1.27 -11.47 7.01
C LEU A 194 -2.69 -11.00 6.69
N ASP A 195 -2.87 -10.50 5.47
CA ASP A 195 -4.16 -10.13 4.91
C ASP A 195 -4.17 -10.45 3.41
N ALA A 196 -5.32 -10.86 2.87
CA ALA A 196 -5.44 -11.28 1.49
C ALA A 196 -6.85 -11.06 0.93
N TYR A 197 -6.91 -10.96 -0.40
CA TYR A 197 -8.14 -11.03 -1.18
C TYR A 197 -7.91 -11.99 -2.34
N LEU A 198 -8.73 -13.03 -2.39
CA LEU A 198 -8.71 -14.02 -3.45
C LEU A 198 -10.04 -13.92 -4.21
N ASP A 199 -9.96 -13.71 -5.51
CA ASP A 199 -11.09 -13.78 -6.42
C ASP A 199 -11.08 -15.15 -7.11
N VAL A 200 -12.03 -15.99 -6.74
CA VAL A 200 -12.06 -17.41 -7.11
C VAL A 200 -13.32 -17.72 -7.88
N GLU A 201 -13.16 -18.35 -9.03
CA GLU A 201 -14.26 -18.93 -9.80
C GLU A 201 -14.10 -20.45 -9.83
N ALA A 202 -15.19 -21.18 -9.58
CA ALA A 202 -15.16 -22.63 -9.59
C ALA A 202 -16.55 -23.19 -9.87
N ASP A 203 -16.59 -24.47 -10.22
CA ASP A 203 -17.78 -25.29 -10.03
C ASP A 203 -18.09 -25.36 -8.51
N PRO A 204 -19.33 -25.06 -8.06
CA PRO A 204 -19.73 -25.23 -6.66
C PRO A 204 -19.57 -26.64 -6.12
N ALA A 205 -19.47 -27.65 -6.98
CA ALA A 205 -19.13 -29.01 -6.57
C ALA A 205 -17.63 -29.18 -6.31
N ALA A 206 -16.77 -28.36 -6.91
CA ALA A 206 -15.32 -28.44 -6.78
C ALA A 206 -14.78 -27.60 -5.62
N ASP A 207 -15.33 -26.41 -5.41
CA ASP A 207 -14.90 -25.43 -4.40
C ASP A 207 -13.38 -25.12 -4.50
N ILE A 208 -12.82 -24.49 -3.45
CA ILE A 208 -11.37 -24.31 -3.29
C ILE A 208 -10.92 -24.77 -1.91
N THR A 209 -9.80 -25.48 -1.83
CA THR A 209 -9.09 -25.75 -0.57
C THR A 209 -7.84 -24.92 -0.52
N LEU A 210 -7.66 -24.18 0.58
CA LEU A 210 -6.51 -23.31 0.83
C LEU A 210 -5.56 -23.94 1.85
N GLY A 211 -4.28 -23.60 1.73
CA GLY A 211 -3.22 -23.91 2.69
C GLY A 211 -2.03 -22.98 2.48
N TRP A 212 -0.95 -23.22 3.23
CA TRP A 212 0.25 -22.40 3.17
C TRP A 212 1.51 -23.28 3.20
N SER A 213 2.56 -22.85 2.53
CA SER A 213 3.93 -23.30 2.81
C SER A 213 4.74 -22.12 3.36
N ALA A 214 5.59 -22.41 4.33
CA ALA A 214 6.47 -21.41 4.94
C ALA A 214 7.82 -22.06 5.29
N PRO A 215 8.87 -21.26 5.55
CA PRO A 215 10.18 -21.79 5.92
C PRO A 215 10.14 -22.63 7.20
N ALA A 216 11.12 -23.52 7.34
CA ALA A 216 11.21 -24.39 8.51
C ALA A 216 11.28 -23.58 9.81
N GLY A 217 10.48 -23.99 10.80
CA GLY A 217 10.37 -23.30 12.09
C GLY A 217 9.42 -22.10 12.11
N ALA A 218 8.79 -21.76 10.99
CA ALA A 218 7.69 -20.80 10.98
C ALA A 218 6.42 -21.37 11.62
N SER A 219 5.59 -20.48 12.18
CA SER A 219 4.22 -20.80 12.60
C SER A 219 3.26 -19.75 12.07
N LEU A 220 2.06 -20.17 11.67
CA LEU A 220 1.02 -19.30 11.15
C LEU A 220 -0.28 -19.64 11.88
N SER A 221 -0.93 -18.63 12.46
CA SER A 221 -2.30 -18.73 12.94
C SER A 221 -3.17 -17.93 11.98
N TRP A 222 -4.12 -18.56 11.31
CA TRP A 222 -4.89 -17.93 10.22
C TRP A 222 -6.34 -18.42 10.15
N THR A 223 -7.12 -17.77 9.29
CA THR A 223 -8.50 -18.14 8.93
C THR A 223 -8.67 -17.93 7.43
N GLU A 224 -9.48 -18.73 6.74
CA GLU A 224 -9.81 -18.50 5.32
C GLU A 224 -10.68 -17.27 5.13
N THR A 225 -11.65 -17.08 6.03
CA THR A 225 -12.79 -16.15 5.87
C THR A 225 -13.43 -16.23 4.48
N GLY A 226 -14.39 -17.12 4.34
CA GLY A 226 -15.22 -17.25 3.14
C GLY A 226 -16.52 -17.97 3.45
N ILE A 227 -17.34 -18.15 2.43
CA ILE A 227 -18.59 -18.91 2.56
C ILE A 227 -18.25 -20.38 2.86
N SER A 228 -19.06 -21.05 3.68
CA SER A 228 -18.88 -22.46 4.00
C SER A 228 -18.87 -23.34 2.74
N ALA A 229 -18.00 -24.35 2.70
CA ALA A 229 -17.90 -25.31 1.59
C ALA A 229 -19.24 -25.99 1.27
N GLY A 230 -19.45 -26.31 0.00
CA GLY A 230 -20.67 -26.89 -0.55
C GLY A 230 -21.83 -25.89 -0.72
N ASN A 231 -21.60 -24.60 -0.52
CA ASN A 231 -22.63 -23.58 -0.70
C ASN A 231 -22.77 -23.17 -2.16
N THR A 232 -23.97 -23.29 -2.72
CA THR A 232 -24.25 -22.99 -4.13
C THR A 232 -24.80 -21.57 -4.35
N GLY A 233 -25.04 -20.80 -3.28
CA GLY A 233 -25.56 -19.43 -3.32
C GLY A 233 -24.56 -18.39 -2.82
N ASN A 234 -24.76 -17.11 -3.18
CA ASN A 234 -23.89 -16.01 -2.74
C ASN A 234 -24.20 -15.51 -1.30
N ILE A 235 -25.17 -16.14 -0.64
CA ILE A 235 -25.52 -15.92 0.76
C ILE A 235 -25.33 -17.25 1.48
N GLY A 236 -24.64 -17.22 2.62
CA GLY A 236 -24.38 -18.42 3.41
C GLY A 236 -23.66 -18.10 4.71
N SER A 237 -23.38 -19.15 5.48
CA SER A 237 -22.58 -19.03 6.70
C SER A 237 -21.12 -18.74 6.36
N LEU A 238 -20.49 -17.86 7.14
CA LEU A 238 -19.05 -17.59 7.02
C LEU A 238 -18.24 -18.54 7.91
N LYS A 239 -17.15 -19.10 7.36
CA LYS A 239 -16.14 -19.81 8.15
C LYS A 239 -15.09 -18.83 8.67
N GLN A 240 -14.89 -18.83 9.98
CA GLN A 240 -13.85 -18.04 10.66
C GLN A 240 -13.07 -18.89 11.68
N SER A 241 -12.75 -20.13 11.31
CA SER A 241 -11.99 -21.03 12.18
C SER A 241 -10.55 -20.55 12.32
N ARG A 242 -9.99 -20.64 13.53
CA ARG A 242 -8.55 -20.49 13.73
C ARG A 242 -7.85 -21.78 13.31
N LEU A 243 -6.88 -21.66 12.42
CA LEU A 243 -6.13 -22.77 11.84
C LEU A 243 -4.64 -22.50 11.96
N ASP A 244 -3.87 -23.58 11.94
CA ASP A 244 -2.42 -23.53 12.01
C ASP A 244 -1.79 -23.71 10.63
N LEU A 245 -0.49 -23.43 10.51
CA LEU A 245 0.28 -23.48 9.25
C LEU A 245 0.11 -24.81 8.47
N ALA A 246 0.07 -25.93 9.19
CA ALA A 246 0.00 -27.26 8.60
C ALA A 246 -1.42 -27.68 8.18
N THR A 247 -2.44 -26.89 8.51
CA THR A 247 -3.83 -27.22 8.23
C THR A 247 -4.25 -26.60 6.90
N SER A 248 -4.93 -27.39 6.08
CA SER A 248 -5.65 -26.92 4.90
C SER A 248 -7.15 -26.92 5.14
N SER A 249 -7.89 -26.09 4.41
CA SER A 249 -9.31 -25.88 4.67
C SER A 249 -10.07 -25.51 3.40
N GLY A 250 -11.23 -26.14 3.21
CA GLY A 250 -12.14 -25.86 2.10
C GLY A 250 -13.02 -24.62 2.34
N VAL A 251 -13.26 -23.88 1.26
CA VAL A 251 -14.12 -22.70 1.16
C VAL A 251 -15.08 -22.88 -0.01
N GLY A 252 -16.35 -22.53 0.21
CA GLY A 252 -17.40 -22.61 -0.80
C GLY A 252 -17.24 -21.55 -1.88
N ILE A 253 -17.32 -21.94 -3.15
CA ILE A 253 -17.26 -21.05 -4.30
C ILE A 253 -18.55 -21.20 -5.11
N VAL A 254 -19.22 -20.09 -5.42
CA VAL A 254 -20.35 -20.14 -6.34
C VAL A 254 -19.89 -20.04 -7.79
N ALA A 255 -20.72 -20.53 -8.72
CA ALA A 255 -20.41 -20.52 -10.16
C ALA A 255 -20.16 -19.11 -10.73
N ALA A 256 -20.73 -18.07 -10.11
CA ALA A 256 -20.49 -16.68 -10.50
C ALA A 256 -19.19 -16.07 -9.93
N GLY A 257 -18.42 -16.84 -9.17
CA GLY A 257 -17.23 -16.39 -8.44
C GLY A 257 -17.52 -16.03 -6.99
N SER A 258 -16.48 -16.07 -6.16
CA SER A 258 -16.56 -15.74 -4.73
C SER A 258 -15.26 -15.12 -4.23
N ALA A 259 -15.41 -14.14 -3.33
CA ALA A 259 -14.30 -13.56 -2.62
C ALA A 259 -13.94 -14.41 -1.39
N VAL A 260 -12.66 -14.72 -1.23
CA VAL A 260 -12.10 -15.33 -0.02
C VAL A 260 -11.10 -14.37 0.60
N ARG A 261 -11.10 -14.21 1.93
CA ARG A 261 -10.33 -13.18 2.64
C ARG A 261 -9.42 -13.79 3.73
N PRO A 262 -8.36 -14.52 3.36
CA PRO A 262 -7.46 -15.06 4.36
C PRO A 262 -6.83 -13.97 5.22
N ALA A 263 -6.77 -14.19 6.52
CA ALA A 263 -6.12 -13.28 7.46
C ALA A 263 -5.43 -14.07 8.57
N GLY A 264 -4.35 -13.53 9.12
CA GLY A 264 -3.61 -14.23 10.17
C GLY A 264 -2.37 -13.53 10.70
N VAL A 265 -1.58 -14.26 11.47
CA VAL A 265 -0.29 -13.83 12.00
C VAL A 265 0.76 -14.91 11.76
N LEU A 266 1.75 -14.59 10.94
CA LEU A 266 2.93 -15.40 10.69
C LEU A 266 4.04 -15.04 11.68
N ARG A 267 4.67 -16.03 12.28
CA ARG A 267 5.82 -15.87 13.18
C ARG A 267 6.98 -16.67 12.62
N MET A 268 8.06 -15.97 12.29
CA MET A 268 9.30 -16.54 11.78
C MET A 268 10.28 -16.79 12.93
N SER A 269 10.96 -17.93 12.88
CA SER A 269 12.11 -18.25 13.73
C SER A 269 13.42 -17.89 13.02
N GLY A 270 14.52 -18.58 13.30
CA GLY A 270 15.85 -18.26 12.79
C GLY A 270 16.07 -18.41 11.28
N THR A 271 15.08 -18.91 10.52
CA THR A 271 15.21 -19.20 9.08
C THR A 271 14.36 -18.25 8.25
N ALA A 272 15.01 -17.43 7.42
CA ALA A 272 14.35 -16.64 6.38
C ALA A 272 13.93 -17.54 5.20
N GLY A 273 13.03 -17.07 4.35
CA GLY A 273 12.65 -17.79 3.13
C GLY A 273 11.40 -17.22 2.50
N THR A 274 10.47 -18.07 2.06
CA THR A 274 9.28 -17.66 1.32
C THR A 274 8.02 -18.24 1.94
N LEU A 275 7.04 -17.39 2.23
CA LEU A 275 5.66 -17.81 2.45
C LEU A 275 4.96 -17.93 1.09
N ARG A 276 4.24 -19.03 0.83
CA ARG A 276 3.44 -19.19 -0.38
C ARG A 276 2.02 -19.60 -0.03
N LEU A 277 1.05 -19.01 -0.73
CA LEU A 277 -0.30 -19.55 -0.76
C LEU A 277 -0.27 -20.89 -1.49
N ARG A 278 -1.01 -21.87 -0.95
CA ARG A 278 -1.24 -23.15 -1.61
C ARG A 278 -2.72 -23.37 -1.82
N TRP A 279 -3.09 -23.95 -2.95
CA TRP A 279 -4.48 -24.23 -3.23
C TRP A 279 -4.67 -25.40 -4.19
N ALA A 280 -5.90 -25.93 -4.20
CA ALA A 280 -6.39 -26.95 -5.11
C ALA A 280 -7.92 -26.95 -5.10
N GLN A 281 -8.55 -27.82 -5.89
CA GLN A 281 -9.97 -28.10 -5.74
C GLN A 281 -10.21 -28.85 -4.42
N THR A 282 -11.33 -28.57 -3.75
CA THR A 282 -11.76 -29.38 -2.60
C THR A 282 -12.21 -30.77 -3.06
N VAL A 283 -12.91 -30.81 -4.20
CA VAL A 283 -13.30 -32.04 -4.88
C VAL A 283 -12.81 -31.95 -6.32
N ALA A 284 -12.13 -32.99 -6.81
CA ALA A 284 -11.67 -33.03 -8.19
C ALA A 284 -12.86 -33.10 -9.15
N THR A 285 -12.95 -32.14 -10.07
CA THR A 285 -13.96 -32.13 -11.15
C THR A 285 -13.32 -31.78 -12.50
N GLY A 286 -14.05 -32.01 -13.60
CA GLY A 286 -13.60 -31.65 -14.94
C GLY A 286 -13.65 -30.14 -15.24
N THR A 287 -14.29 -29.35 -14.38
CA THR A 287 -14.36 -27.90 -14.48
C THR A 287 -13.23 -27.30 -13.63
N ALA A 288 -12.50 -26.33 -14.18
CA ALA A 288 -11.39 -25.72 -13.46
C ALA A 288 -11.88 -24.89 -12.26
N THR A 289 -11.17 -24.99 -11.14
CA THR A 289 -11.15 -23.92 -10.12
C THR A 289 -10.07 -22.93 -10.57
N THR A 290 -10.45 -21.67 -10.73
CA THR A 290 -9.60 -20.58 -11.23
C THR A 290 -9.39 -19.55 -10.13
N LEU A 291 -8.13 -19.26 -9.81
CA LEU A 291 -7.77 -18.12 -8.98
C LEU A 291 -7.34 -16.97 -9.90
N ARG A 292 -8.13 -15.89 -9.90
CA ARG A 292 -8.06 -14.84 -10.92
C ARG A 292 -6.92 -13.84 -10.69
N ALA A 293 -6.43 -13.26 -11.79
CA ALA A 293 -5.62 -12.06 -11.79
C ALA A 293 -6.29 -10.95 -10.96
N GLY A 294 -5.48 -10.18 -10.23
CA GLY A 294 -5.98 -9.18 -9.26
C GLY A 294 -6.19 -9.73 -7.84
N SER A 295 -6.13 -11.04 -7.63
CA SER A 295 -5.96 -11.63 -6.29
C SER A 295 -4.63 -11.21 -5.67
N TRP A 296 -4.58 -10.98 -4.36
CA TRP A 296 -3.37 -10.53 -3.68
C TRP A 296 -3.23 -11.07 -2.26
N VAL A 297 -1.97 -11.15 -1.81
CA VAL A 297 -1.57 -11.45 -0.44
C VAL A 297 -0.61 -10.38 0.03
N ARG A 298 -0.83 -9.90 1.25
CA ARG A 298 -0.04 -8.85 1.89
C ARG A 298 0.48 -9.32 3.24
N LEU A 299 1.75 -9.04 3.51
CA LEU A 299 2.35 -9.13 4.84
C LEU A 299 2.76 -7.75 5.31
N MET A 300 2.46 -7.42 6.56
CA MET A 300 2.99 -6.24 7.24
C MET A 300 3.84 -6.71 8.42
N ARG A 301 5.12 -6.33 8.45
CA ARG A 301 5.96 -6.67 9.60
C ARG A 301 5.48 -5.90 10.84
N ILE A 302 5.28 -6.60 11.95
CA ILE A 302 4.79 -6.02 13.21
C ILE A 302 5.77 -6.20 14.38
N SER A 303 6.79 -7.05 14.22
CA SER A 303 7.94 -7.21 15.13
C SER A 303 9.12 -7.83 14.41
#